data_AF-A0A094KW25-F1
#
_entry.id   AF-A0A094KW25-F1
#
_cell.length_a   1.000
_cell.length_b   1.000
_cell.length_c   1.000
_cell.angle_alpha   90.00
_cell.angle_beta   90.00
_cell.angle_gamma   90.00
#
_symmetry.space_group_name_H-M   'P 1'
#
loop_
_entity.id
_entity.type
_entity.pdbx_description
1 polymer ?
#
loop_
_entity_poly.entity_id
_entity_poly.type
_entity_poly.pdbx_seq_one_letter_code
_entity_poly.pdbx_strand_id
1 'polypeptide(L)'
;AMIEVLAKLGRGPVFLAGEVLECVITFTNPLSASSTSASSEMLAWASAQIHCQFHASENRVALPPSDGSKHDVQAENETVFVPNRARGLGELQKCSRWAEKSWGLSDSYCETLPIDGPPSFRGQSVKYVYKLTIGCQRVNSPIKLLRVPFRVLVLHGLKDYQFPQDEAVAPSNPFLEEEEGLKKDSRLADLATELLMVATSRRSLHLYNISNTRGKVGTFCIFKTVYKIGEDVIGTFNFSEGDIPCLQFSVSLQTEESIQEEFQRRRGQPVSFSTHARHQEACLHTAQSSFSLPIPLSSTPGFTTNIVSLKWRLHFEFVTSGESAETCLVRGSQSEAVTWTGVEQMEVDTFSWDLPIKVLPTNPILASYVSQFSSTNSIAI
;
A
#
# COMPACT_ATOMS: atom_id res chain seq x y z
N ALA A 1 23.11 35.27 -5.19
CA ALA A 1 22.62 34.51 -4.02
C ALA A 1 21.72 33.40 -4.55
N MET A 2 21.10 32.62 -3.69
CA MET A 2 20.29 31.47 -4.12
C MET A 2 19.18 31.31 -3.10
N ILE A 3 17.91 31.41 -3.49
CA ILE A 3 16.80 31.25 -2.54
C ILE A 3 16.64 29.76 -2.27
N GLU A 4 16.68 29.33 -1.02
CA GLU A 4 16.37 27.95 -0.64
C GLU A 4 14.88 27.82 -0.37
N VAL A 5 14.25 26.85 -1.03
CA VAL A 5 12.85 26.47 -0.81
C VAL A 5 12.83 25.13 -0.10
N LEU A 6 12.25 25.08 1.08
CA LEU A 6 12.11 23.89 1.91
C LEU A 6 10.62 23.55 2.02
N ALA A 7 10.26 22.29 1.77
CA ALA A 7 8.91 21.78 1.97
C ALA A 7 8.95 20.65 2.99
N LYS A 8 8.18 20.78 4.06
CA LYS A 8 8.08 19.82 5.17
C LYS A 8 6.64 19.37 5.37
N LEU A 9 6.39 18.07 5.29
CA LEU A 9 5.10 17.48 5.64
C LEU A 9 4.97 17.36 7.16
N GLY A 10 3.85 17.80 7.73
CA GLY A 10 3.67 17.89 9.18
C GLY A 10 3.69 16.54 9.90
N ARG A 11 2.88 15.58 9.43
CA ARG A 11 2.63 14.29 10.11
C ARG A 11 3.42 13.09 9.55
N GLY A 12 4.09 13.29 8.41
CA GLY A 12 4.79 12.24 7.66
C GLY A 12 4.35 12.19 6.19
N PRO A 13 4.93 11.27 5.40
CA PRO A 13 4.68 11.17 3.97
C PRO A 13 3.53 10.21 3.60
N VAL A 14 2.72 9.74 4.56
CA VAL A 14 1.59 8.82 4.29
C VAL A 14 0.30 9.44 4.81
N PHE A 15 -0.74 9.41 3.99
CA PHE A 15 -2.05 9.99 4.28
C PHE A 15 -3.18 9.03 3.90
N LEU A 16 -4.35 9.21 4.50
CA LEU A 16 -5.58 8.56 4.06
C LEU A 16 -6.29 9.38 2.97
N ALA A 17 -6.99 8.72 2.06
CA ALA A 17 -7.88 9.40 1.12
C ALA A 17 -8.97 10.16 1.89
N GLY A 18 -9.12 11.47 1.62
CA GLY A 18 -10.00 12.36 2.38
C GLY A 18 -9.34 13.13 3.53
N GLU A 19 -8.11 12.80 3.91
CA GLU A 19 -7.33 13.54 4.90
C GLU A 19 -6.80 14.86 4.30
N VAL A 20 -6.65 15.90 5.13
CA VAL A 20 -5.94 17.12 4.73
C VAL A 20 -4.43 16.88 4.75
N LEU A 21 -3.79 17.13 3.61
CA LEU A 21 -2.34 17.20 3.51
C LEU A 21 -1.91 18.60 3.96
N GLU A 22 -1.16 18.65 5.06
CA GLU A 22 -0.50 19.85 5.56
C GLU A 22 1.00 19.82 5.23
N CYS A 23 1.47 20.86 4.52
CA CYS A 23 2.87 21.04 4.17
C CYS A 23 3.33 22.46 4.49
N VAL A 24 4.32 22.59 5.36
CA VAL A 24 4.98 23.87 5.63
C VAL A 24 6.03 24.13 4.55
N ILE A 25 5.88 25.25 3.84
CA ILE A 25 6.81 25.70 2.82
C ILE A 25 7.55 26.92 3.36
N THR A 26 8.88 26.82 3.43
CA THR A 26 9.76 27.88 3.92
C THR A 26 10.66 28.37 2.80
N PHE A 27 10.68 29.69 2.59
CA PHE A 27 11.59 30.35 1.66
C PHE A 27 12.68 31.07 2.45
N THR A 28 13.93 30.59 2.32
CA THR A 28 15.08 31.14 3.02
C THR A 28 16.00 31.81 2.02
N ASN A 29 16.32 33.09 2.25
CA ASN A 29 17.36 33.78 1.50
C ASN A 29 18.66 33.75 2.33
N PRO A 30 19.76 33.12 1.84
CA PRO A 30 21.01 32.98 2.58
C PRO A 30 21.86 34.25 2.64
N LEU A 31 21.34 35.42 2.25
CA LEU A 31 22.08 36.68 2.34
C LEU A 31 22.23 37.15 3.81
N SER A 32 23.47 37.45 4.21
CA SER A 32 23.83 37.95 5.53
C SER A 32 23.24 39.33 5.80
N ALA A 33 22.96 39.61 7.08
CA ALA A 33 22.35 40.83 7.61
C ALA A 33 23.08 42.17 7.30
N SER A 34 24.19 42.13 6.56
CA SER A 34 24.99 43.29 6.14
C SER A 34 24.78 43.71 4.68
N SER A 35 23.83 43.10 3.97
CA SER A 35 23.62 43.31 2.53
C SER A 35 22.50 44.33 2.27
N THR A 36 22.79 45.34 1.45
CA THR A 36 21.86 46.42 1.08
C THR A 36 20.69 45.90 0.24
N SER A 37 19.52 46.54 0.32
CA SER A 37 18.26 46.16 -0.33
C SER A 37 18.35 45.91 -1.84
N ALA A 38 19.38 46.44 -2.51
CA ALA A 38 19.67 46.23 -3.93
C ALA A 38 20.23 44.83 -4.28
N SER A 39 20.64 44.05 -3.27
CA SER A 39 21.14 42.67 -3.43
C SER A 39 20.09 41.62 -3.06
N SER A 40 18.89 42.04 -2.65
CA SER A 40 17.80 41.15 -2.26
C SER A 40 17.21 40.47 -3.50
N GLU A 41 17.39 39.17 -3.61
CA GLU A 41 16.78 38.37 -4.66
C GLU A 41 15.27 38.29 -4.46
N MET A 42 14.51 38.49 -5.54
CA MET A 42 13.05 38.53 -5.50
C MET A 42 12.41 37.26 -6.09
N LEU A 43 11.49 36.63 -5.36
CA LEU A 43 10.62 35.56 -5.81
C LEU A 43 9.46 36.22 -6.55
N ALA A 44 9.28 35.87 -7.82
CA ALA A 44 8.18 36.39 -8.63
C ALA A 44 6.86 35.73 -8.22
N TRP A 45 6.85 34.42 -8.05
CA TRP A 45 5.70 33.67 -7.56
C TRP A 45 6.11 32.28 -7.06
N ALA A 46 5.26 31.69 -6.23
CA ALA A 46 5.28 30.27 -5.91
C ALA A 46 3.86 29.71 -5.87
N SER A 47 3.70 28.46 -6.29
CA SER A 47 2.42 27.75 -6.29
C SER A 47 2.62 26.28 -5.96
N ALA A 48 1.72 25.70 -5.18
CA ALA A 48 1.73 24.28 -4.85
C ALA A 48 0.50 23.58 -5.44
N GLN A 49 0.68 22.34 -5.92
CA GLN A 49 -0.38 21.52 -6.50
C GLN A 49 -0.19 20.05 -6.15
N ILE A 50 -1.28 19.36 -5.83
CA ILE A 50 -1.29 17.90 -5.65
C ILE A 50 -1.56 17.21 -6.98
N HIS A 51 -0.73 16.21 -7.31
CA HIS A 51 -0.89 15.38 -8.50
C HIS A 51 -1.03 13.91 -8.12
N CYS A 52 -2.02 13.24 -8.74
CA CYS A 52 -2.07 11.79 -8.86
C CYS A 52 -1.67 11.41 -10.28
N GLN A 53 -0.54 10.71 -10.44
CA GLN A 53 -0.04 10.24 -11.73
C GLN A 53 -0.36 8.76 -11.91
N PHE A 54 -1.11 8.44 -12.95
CA PHE A 54 -1.38 7.08 -13.38
C PHE A 54 -0.43 6.67 -14.51
N HIS A 55 0.24 5.54 -14.33
CA HIS A 55 1.04 4.91 -15.37
C HIS A 55 0.48 3.52 -15.63
N ALA A 56 0.20 3.22 -16.91
CA ALA A 56 -0.19 1.91 -17.36
C ALA A 56 0.95 1.29 -18.18
N SER A 57 1.20 0.00 -17.98
CA SER A 57 2.12 -0.77 -18.80
C SER A 57 1.51 -0.96 -20.17
N GLU A 58 2.14 -0.38 -21.19
CA GLU A 58 1.66 -0.48 -22.56
C GLU A 58 1.48 -1.94 -22.98
N ASN A 59 2.37 -2.84 -22.57
CA ASN A 59 2.32 -4.25 -22.96
C ASN A 59 1.11 -5.03 -22.40
N ARG A 60 0.53 -4.57 -21.29
CA ARG A 60 -0.52 -5.29 -20.58
C ARG A 60 -1.87 -4.58 -20.65
N VAL A 61 -1.88 -3.24 -20.60
CA VAL A 61 -3.09 -2.43 -20.52
C VAL A 61 -3.35 -1.74 -21.86
N ALA A 62 -4.56 -1.91 -22.39
CA ALA A 62 -5.07 -1.14 -23.52
C ALA A 62 -5.98 -0.03 -22.98
N LEU A 63 -5.45 1.19 -22.90
CA LEU A 63 -6.25 2.36 -22.57
C LEU A 63 -6.98 2.86 -23.82
N PRO A 64 -8.19 3.42 -23.68
CA PRO A 64 -8.85 4.10 -24.79
C PRO A 64 -7.93 5.20 -25.33
N PRO A 65 -7.93 5.43 -26.66
CA PRO A 65 -7.17 6.51 -27.24
C PRO A 65 -7.57 7.81 -26.53
N SER A 66 -6.57 8.52 -26.01
CA SER A 66 -6.82 9.88 -25.54
C SER A 66 -7.29 10.68 -26.73
N ASP A 67 -8.54 11.14 -26.73
CA ASP A 67 -8.95 12.18 -27.66
C ASP A 67 -7.91 13.30 -27.57
N GLY A 68 -7.30 13.62 -28.70
CA GLY A 68 -6.19 14.56 -28.84
C GLY A 68 -6.56 16.01 -28.57
N SER A 69 -7.55 16.27 -27.72
CA SER A 69 -8.10 17.59 -27.41
C SER A 69 -7.86 17.98 -25.95
N LYS A 70 -6.67 17.69 -25.41
CA LYS A 70 -6.09 18.62 -24.44
C LYS A 70 -5.19 19.52 -25.25
N HIS A 71 -5.61 20.78 -25.44
CA HIS A 71 -4.76 21.82 -26.00
C HIS A 71 -3.37 21.69 -25.38
N ASP A 72 -2.38 21.34 -26.21
CA ASP A 72 -1.04 21.88 -26.02
C ASP A 72 -1.26 23.39 -26.07
N VAL A 73 -1.47 24.00 -24.89
CA VAL A 73 -1.23 25.42 -24.75
C VAL A 73 0.26 25.53 -24.94
N GLN A 74 0.65 25.71 -26.20
CA GLN A 74 1.95 26.21 -26.59
C GLN A 74 2.05 27.57 -25.91
N ALA A 75 2.60 27.57 -24.70
CA ALA A 75 2.94 28.77 -23.98
C ALA A 75 4.10 29.42 -24.73
N GLU A 76 3.78 30.14 -25.81
CA GLU A 76 4.68 31.10 -26.43
C GLU A 76 5.03 32.25 -25.46
N ASN A 77 4.30 32.35 -24.33
CA ASN A 77 4.58 33.28 -23.25
C ASN A 77 4.94 32.53 -21.94
N GLU A 78 6.14 32.79 -21.41
CA GLU A 78 6.86 32.08 -20.33
C GLU A 78 6.25 32.13 -18.91
N THR A 79 4.94 32.35 -18.74
CA THR A 79 4.32 32.55 -17.40
C THR A 79 3.28 31.50 -17.00
N VAL A 80 3.05 30.47 -17.83
CA VAL A 80 2.05 29.43 -17.52
C VAL A 80 2.69 28.23 -16.83
N PHE A 81 2.31 28.00 -15.58
CA PHE A 81 2.67 26.81 -14.82
C PHE A 81 1.89 25.59 -15.32
N VAL A 82 2.52 24.78 -16.19
CA VAL A 82 2.01 23.45 -16.60
C VAL A 82 2.99 22.38 -16.12
N PRO A 83 2.77 21.76 -14.95
CA PRO A 83 3.77 20.89 -14.32
C PRO A 83 3.96 19.53 -15.01
N ASN A 84 3.17 19.19 -16.04
CA ASN A 84 3.31 17.95 -16.81
C ASN A 84 3.01 18.15 -18.31
N ARG A 85 4.00 17.82 -19.16
CA ARG A 85 3.83 17.53 -20.61
C ARG A 85 3.63 16.03 -20.88
N ALA A 86 3.26 15.25 -19.86
CA ALA A 86 3.22 13.79 -19.93
C ALA A 86 1.81 13.28 -20.24
N ARG A 87 1.69 12.55 -21.35
CA ARG A 87 0.45 11.89 -21.81
C ARG A 87 -0.01 10.86 -20.78
N GLY A 88 -1.16 11.07 -20.17
CA GLY A 88 -1.82 10.12 -19.28
C GLY A 88 -3.26 10.52 -19.03
N LEU A 89 -4.21 9.62 -19.31
CA LEU A 89 -5.62 9.82 -18.97
C LEU A 89 -5.82 9.69 -17.46
N GLY A 90 -6.57 10.62 -16.87
CA GLY A 90 -6.96 10.60 -15.46
C GLY A 90 -6.19 11.60 -14.59
N GLU A 91 -6.30 12.89 -14.89
CA GLU A 91 -5.81 13.95 -14.00
C GLU A 91 -6.97 14.46 -13.13
N LEU A 92 -6.96 14.12 -11.84
CA LEU A 92 -7.65 14.92 -10.83
C LEU A 92 -6.72 16.09 -10.50
N GLN A 93 -6.87 17.17 -11.27
CA GLN A 93 -6.14 18.41 -11.06
C GLN A 93 -7.01 19.34 -10.21
N LYS A 94 -6.64 19.55 -8.95
CA LYS A 94 -7.27 20.54 -8.09
C LYS A 94 -6.25 21.66 -7.87
N CYS A 95 -6.62 22.88 -8.24
CA CYS A 95 -5.76 24.05 -8.20
C CYS A 95 -6.21 24.97 -7.07
N SER A 96 -5.39 25.14 -6.04
CA SER A 96 -5.43 26.33 -5.19
C SER A 96 -4.29 27.27 -5.60
N ARG A 97 -4.64 28.49 -6.03
CA ARG A 97 -3.68 29.54 -6.40
C ARG A 97 -3.31 30.34 -5.15
N TRP A 98 -2.02 30.52 -4.90
CA TRP A 98 -1.49 31.42 -3.87
C TRP A 98 -0.81 32.61 -4.55
N ALA A 99 -0.98 33.82 -4.00
CA ALA A 99 -0.35 35.03 -4.48
C ALA A 99 0.24 35.86 -3.33
N GLU A 100 1.51 36.22 -3.53
CA GLU A 100 2.34 37.30 -2.97
C GLU A 100 2.41 37.49 -1.45
N LYS A 101 3.62 37.29 -0.87
CA LYS A 101 4.07 37.91 0.39
C LYS A 101 5.59 37.82 0.60
N SER A 102 6.08 38.68 1.49
CA SER A 102 7.47 39.06 1.79
C SER A 102 8.31 38.01 2.54
N TRP A 103 9.64 38.17 2.43
CA TRP A 103 10.71 37.28 2.90
C TRP A 103 10.69 36.90 4.38
N GLY A 104 10.91 35.60 4.66
CA GLY A 104 11.08 35.04 6.01
C GLY A 104 9.87 34.29 6.58
N LEU A 105 8.77 34.15 5.83
CA LEU A 105 7.55 33.50 6.31
C LEU A 105 7.54 32.01 5.95
N SER A 106 7.34 31.16 6.96
CA SER A 106 6.93 29.76 6.77
C SER A 106 5.42 29.73 6.62
N ASP A 107 4.92 29.35 5.45
CA ASP A 107 3.49 29.27 5.17
C ASP A 107 3.03 27.82 5.15
N SER A 108 1.86 27.55 5.74
CA SER A 108 1.25 26.21 5.75
C SER A 108 0.32 26.05 4.55
N TYR A 109 0.65 25.11 3.66
CA TYR A 109 -0.19 24.65 2.57
C TYR A 109 -1.09 23.52 3.06
N CYS A 110 -2.41 23.70 2.97
CA CYS A 110 -3.39 22.71 3.37
C CYS A 110 -4.33 22.37 2.20
N GLU A 111 -4.41 21.10 1.81
CA GLU A 111 -5.37 20.64 0.81
C GLU A 111 -5.90 19.23 1.13
N THR A 112 -7.22 19.05 1.01
CA THR A 112 -7.87 17.74 1.24
C THR A 112 -7.67 16.81 0.06
N LEU A 113 -7.16 15.61 0.32
CA LEU A 113 -6.99 14.57 -0.69
C LEU A 113 -8.35 14.06 -1.20
N PRO A 114 -8.50 13.77 -2.51
CA PRO A 114 -9.74 13.20 -3.04
C PRO A 114 -10.08 11.86 -2.37
N ILE A 115 -11.31 11.73 -1.86
CA ILE A 115 -11.77 10.50 -1.20
C ILE A 115 -11.94 9.35 -2.22
N ASP A 116 -12.34 9.69 -3.45
CA ASP A 116 -12.51 8.73 -4.56
C ASP A 116 -11.21 8.44 -5.32
N GLY A 117 -10.07 8.92 -4.82
CA GLY A 117 -8.76 8.67 -5.42
C GLY A 117 -8.32 7.22 -5.23
N PRO A 118 -7.57 6.64 -6.19
CA PRO A 118 -6.97 5.30 -6.02
C PRO A 118 -5.86 5.34 -4.95
N PRO A 119 -5.55 4.22 -4.27
CA PRO A 119 -4.41 4.18 -3.36
C PRO A 119 -3.09 4.30 -4.13
N SER A 120 -2.04 4.71 -3.44
CA SER A 120 -0.67 4.65 -3.97
C SER A 120 -0.25 3.19 -4.13
N PHE A 121 0.01 2.79 -5.38
CA PHE A 121 0.29 1.41 -5.74
C PHE A 121 1.36 1.34 -6.83
N ARG A 122 2.22 0.33 -6.76
CA ARG A 122 3.24 0.04 -7.77
C ARG A 122 3.19 -1.44 -8.12
N GLY A 123 2.36 -1.78 -9.10
CA GLY A 123 2.22 -3.13 -9.65
C GLY A 123 3.06 -3.35 -10.90
N GLN A 124 2.82 -4.50 -11.54
CA GLN A 124 3.43 -4.85 -12.82
C GLN A 124 2.66 -4.24 -14.00
N SER A 125 1.35 -4.09 -13.88
CA SER A 125 0.50 -3.58 -14.95
C SER A 125 0.19 -2.10 -14.79
N VAL A 126 0.01 -1.61 -13.57
CA VAL A 126 -0.24 -0.20 -13.32
C VAL A 126 0.53 0.37 -12.12
N LYS A 127 0.70 1.69 -12.10
CA LYS A 127 1.32 2.43 -11.02
C LYS A 127 0.59 3.75 -10.78
N TYR A 128 0.19 3.98 -9.53
CA TYR A 128 -0.41 5.22 -9.05
C TYR A 128 0.57 5.94 -8.12
N VAL A 129 0.97 7.16 -8.46
CA VAL A 129 1.98 7.94 -7.71
C VAL A 129 1.41 9.29 -7.32
N TYR A 130 1.48 9.62 -6.03
CA TYR A 130 1.06 10.92 -5.53
C TYR A 130 2.28 11.81 -5.23
N LYS A 131 2.19 13.09 -5.65
CA LYS A 131 3.25 14.08 -5.46
C LYS A 131 2.64 15.46 -5.22
N LEU A 132 3.14 16.17 -4.22
CA LEU A 132 2.96 17.61 -4.08
C LEU A 132 4.07 18.29 -4.90
N THR A 133 3.69 19.11 -5.89
CA THR A 133 4.63 19.85 -6.72
C THR A 133 4.54 21.34 -6.40
N ILE A 134 5.65 21.91 -5.95
CA ILE A 134 5.80 23.32 -5.64
C ILE A 134 6.61 23.95 -6.76
N GLY A 135 5.92 24.73 -7.60
CA GLY A 135 6.53 25.58 -8.60
C GLY A 135 6.95 26.90 -7.97
N CYS A 136 8.16 27.34 -8.27
CA CYS A 136 8.67 28.64 -7.84
C CYS A 136 9.48 29.27 -8.97
N GLN A 137 9.34 30.58 -9.13
CA GLN A 137 10.09 31.36 -10.10
C GLN A 137 10.73 32.55 -9.41
N ARG A 138 12.05 32.69 -9.55
CA ARG A 138 12.77 33.91 -9.18
C ARG A 138 12.64 34.91 -10.33
N VAL A 139 12.63 36.20 -10.03
CA VAL A 139 12.58 37.26 -11.06
C VAL A 139 13.76 37.07 -12.01
N ASN A 140 13.47 37.07 -13.32
CA ASN A 140 14.42 36.80 -14.40
C ASN A 140 15.10 35.41 -14.35
N SER A 141 14.44 34.41 -13.77
CA SER A 141 14.90 33.01 -13.81
C SER A 141 13.85 32.08 -14.43
N PRO A 142 14.27 30.91 -14.97
CA PRO A 142 13.32 29.86 -15.30
C PRO A 142 12.63 29.32 -14.05
N ILE A 143 11.47 28.70 -14.27
CA ILE A 143 10.68 28.04 -13.22
C ILE A 143 11.43 26.80 -12.71
N LYS A 144 11.50 26.64 -11.40
CA LYS A 144 12.00 25.43 -10.74
C LYS A 144 10.86 24.71 -10.01
N LEU A 145 10.94 23.38 -10.00
CA LEU A 145 9.89 22.51 -9.46
C LEU A 145 10.45 21.64 -8.33
N LEU A 146 9.98 21.86 -7.11
CA LEU A 146 10.20 20.96 -5.98
C LEU A 146 9.08 19.91 -5.97
N ARG A 147 9.45 18.63 -5.95
CA ARG A 147 8.47 17.52 -5.93
C ARG A 147 8.62 16.74 -4.63
N VAL A 148 7.56 16.72 -3.83
CA VAL A 148 7.47 16.01 -2.56
C VAL A 148 6.57 14.79 -2.78
N PRO A 149 7.13 13.57 -2.93
CA PRO A 149 6.33 12.36 -3.06
C PRO A 149 5.68 12.00 -1.72
N PHE A 150 4.44 11.51 -1.78
CA PHE A 150 3.74 10.99 -0.62
C PHE A 150 2.89 9.77 -1.03
N ARG A 151 2.46 9.02 -0.03
CA ARG A 151 1.68 7.80 -0.18
C ARG A 151 0.26 8.03 0.32
N VAL A 152 -0.70 7.53 -0.44
CA VAL A 152 -2.13 7.56 -0.10
C VAL A 152 -2.62 6.14 0.17
N LEU A 153 -3.27 5.93 1.31
CA LEU A 153 -3.98 4.72 1.68
C LEU A 153 -5.49 4.95 1.54
N VAL A 154 -6.22 3.95 1.07
CA VAL A 154 -7.68 4.03 0.90
C VAL A 154 -8.33 3.00 1.81
N LEU A 155 -9.26 3.46 2.64
CA LEU A 155 -10.14 2.63 3.46
C LEU A 155 -11.56 2.74 2.90
N HIS A 156 -12.02 1.68 2.23
CA HIS A 156 -13.38 1.60 1.72
C HIS A 156 -14.38 1.49 2.88
N GLY A 157 -15.48 2.26 2.83
CA GLY A 157 -16.50 2.32 3.90
C GLY A 157 -16.39 3.53 4.85
N LEU A 158 -15.35 4.36 4.75
CA LEU A 158 -15.26 5.62 5.50
C LEU A 158 -16.40 6.62 5.17
N LYS A 159 -17.02 6.49 3.98
CA LYS A 159 -18.12 7.37 3.54
C LYS A 159 -19.47 7.04 4.16
N ASP A 160 -19.69 5.77 4.54
CA ASP A 160 -20.99 5.25 4.94
C ASP A 160 -21.19 5.28 6.46
N TYR A 161 -20.14 5.57 7.23
CA TYR A 161 -20.22 5.71 8.67
C TYR A 161 -20.73 7.12 9.04
N GLN A 162 -22.04 7.31 8.92
CA GLN A 162 -22.71 8.36 9.66
C GLN A 162 -22.70 7.95 11.14
N PHE A 163 -22.20 8.82 12.00
CA PHE A 163 -22.31 8.65 13.45
C PHE A 163 -23.74 8.23 13.80
N PRO A 164 -23.97 7.26 14.70
CA PRO A 164 -25.19 7.26 15.47
C PRO A 164 -25.28 8.66 16.10
N GLN A 165 -26.24 9.47 15.67
CA GLN A 165 -26.45 10.81 16.23
C GLN A 165 -27.03 10.77 17.65
N ASP A 166 -27.22 9.57 18.23
CA ASP A 166 -27.71 9.36 19.58
C ASP A 166 -26.74 8.49 20.38
N GLU A 167 -25.85 9.14 21.13
CA GLU A 167 -25.77 9.04 22.60
C GLU A 167 -24.56 9.84 23.09
N ALA A 168 -24.82 11.12 23.38
CA ALA A 168 -23.97 11.91 24.26
C ALA A 168 -24.01 11.29 25.68
N VAL A 169 -23.26 10.20 25.91
CA VAL A 169 -23.10 9.60 27.25
C VAL A 169 -21.63 9.29 27.57
N ALA A 170 -20.68 9.76 26.76
CA ALA A 170 -19.32 9.93 27.28
C ALA A 170 -19.33 11.19 28.17
N PRO A 171 -18.90 11.11 29.45
CA PRO A 171 -18.84 12.29 30.31
C PRO A 171 -17.88 13.29 29.66
N SER A 172 -18.43 14.40 29.17
CA SER A 172 -17.67 15.51 28.62
C SER A 172 -16.76 16.03 29.74
N ASN A 173 -15.48 15.69 29.65
CA ASN A 173 -14.51 16.00 30.68
C ASN A 173 -14.31 17.52 30.71
N PRO A 174 -14.74 18.24 31.77
CA PRO A 174 -14.79 19.70 31.79
C PRO A 174 -13.41 20.38 31.85
N PHE A 175 -12.33 19.60 31.83
CA PHE A 175 -10.94 20.06 31.80
C PHE A 175 -10.29 19.99 30.41
N LEU A 176 -10.98 19.48 29.39
CA LEU A 176 -10.47 19.43 28.02
C LEU A 176 -11.12 20.54 27.20
N GLU A 177 -10.37 21.60 26.92
CA GLU A 177 -10.80 22.67 26.02
C GLU A 177 -11.08 22.10 24.61
N GLU A 178 -12.28 22.32 24.10
CA GLU A 178 -12.63 21.93 22.75
C GLU A 178 -12.04 22.91 21.74
N GLU A 179 -10.77 22.73 21.34
CA GLU A 179 -10.21 23.44 20.19
C GLU A 179 -10.91 23.02 18.89
N GLU A 180 -11.91 23.78 18.45
CA GLU A 180 -12.79 23.43 17.32
C GLU A 180 -12.14 23.53 15.92
N GLY A 181 -10.90 24.01 15.79
CA GLY A 181 -10.28 24.28 14.48
C GLY A 181 -9.37 23.17 13.92
N LEU A 182 -8.62 22.45 14.77
CA LEU A 182 -7.53 21.54 14.35
C LEU A 182 -7.94 20.05 14.32
N LYS A 183 -9.19 19.74 14.69
CA LYS A 183 -9.61 18.38 15.07
C LYS A 183 -10.10 17.49 13.91
N LYS A 184 -10.33 18.02 12.71
CA LYS A 184 -10.97 17.23 11.64
C LYS A 184 -10.08 16.11 11.07
N ASP A 185 -8.77 16.35 10.98
CA ASP A 185 -7.80 15.37 10.44
C ASP A 185 -7.37 14.31 11.45
N SER A 186 -7.29 14.68 12.75
CA SER A 186 -7.18 13.68 13.82
C SER A 186 -8.42 12.78 13.82
N ARG A 187 -9.62 13.36 13.76
CA ARG A 187 -10.88 12.62 13.78
C ARG A 187 -10.99 11.57 12.66
N LEU A 188 -10.54 11.85 11.44
CA LEU A 188 -10.58 10.87 10.35
C LEU A 188 -9.61 9.70 10.56
N ALA A 189 -8.38 9.97 11.01
CA ALA A 189 -7.42 8.92 11.32
C ALA A 189 -7.83 8.09 12.55
N ASP A 190 -8.43 8.74 13.55
CA ASP A 190 -8.96 8.11 14.76
C ASP A 190 -10.17 7.22 14.42
N LEU A 191 -11.12 7.73 13.63
CA LEU A 191 -12.26 6.96 13.12
C LEU A 191 -11.81 5.78 12.25
N ALA A 192 -10.86 6.00 11.34
CA ALA A 192 -10.29 4.91 10.53
C ALA A 192 -9.66 3.83 11.41
N THR A 193 -8.98 4.23 12.49
CA THR A 193 -8.37 3.29 13.45
C THR A 193 -9.44 2.48 14.20
N GLU A 194 -10.53 3.13 14.62
CA GLU A 194 -11.67 2.45 15.26
C GLU A 194 -12.35 1.45 14.31
N LEU A 195 -12.66 1.87 13.07
CA LEU A 195 -13.25 0.99 12.06
C LEU A 195 -12.37 -0.21 11.74
N LEU A 196 -11.05 0.01 11.62
CA LEU A 196 -10.08 -1.06 11.42
C LEU A 196 -10.07 -2.03 12.61
N MET A 197 -10.13 -1.51 13.84
CA MET A 197 -10.18 -2.34 15.05
C MET A 197 -11.46 -3.19 15.11
N VAL A 198 -12.62 -2.62 14.78
CA VAL A 198 -13.88 -3.37 14.69
C VAL A 198 -13.82 -4.44 13.60
N ALA A 199 -13.25 -4.12 12.44
CA ALA A 199 -13.16 -5.05 11.31
C ALA A 199 -12.19 -6.21 11.58
N THR A 200 -11.03 -5.96 12.21
CA THR A 200 -10.00 -7.00 12.42
C THR A 200 -10.09 -7.71 13.77
N SER A 201 -10.91 -7.23 14.71
CA SER A 201 -11.07 -7.88 16.03
C SER A 201 -11.87 -9.18 15.97
N ARG A 202 -12.78 -9.32 15.01
CA ARG A 202 -13.61 -10.52 14.83
C ARG A 202 -12.74 -11.73 14.53
N ARG A 203 -12.74 -12.71 15.43
CA ARG A 203 -12.06 -14.00 15.25
C ARG A 203 -13.10 -15.09 15.06
N SER A 204 -12.94 -15.88 14.01
CA SER A 204 -13.74 -17.07 13.75
C SER A 204 -12.80 -18.15 13.27
N LEU A 205 -12.88 -19.33 13.89
CA LEU A 205 -12.11 -20.49 13.46
C LEU A 205 -12.67 -20.98 12.11
N HIS A 206 -11.85 -20.93 11.08
CA HIS A 206 -12.15 -21.53 9.79
C HIS A 206 -11.29 -22.78 9.66
N LEU A 207 -11.93 -23.93 9.49
CA LEU A 207 -11.28 -25.22 9.34
C LEU A 207 -11.47 -25.72 7.91
N TYR A 208 -10.38 -26.13 7.28
CA TYR A 208 -10.34 -26.63 5.92
C TYR A 208 -9.73 -28.03 5.92
N ASN A 209 -10.40 -28.96 5.25
CA ASN A 209 -9.86 -30.30 5.04
C ASN A 209 -9.00 -30.31 3.79
N ILE A 210 -7.74 -30.69 3.95
CA ILE A 210 -6.79 -30.83 2.84
C ILE A 210 -6.78 -32.29 2.43
N SER A 211 -7.21 -32.56 1.21
CA SER A 211 -7.23 -33.89 0.61
C SER A 211 -6.55 -33.89 -0.76
N ASN A 212 -5.79 -34.93 -1.03
CA ASN A 212 -5.26 -35.24 -2.36
C ASN A 212 -6.16 -36.31 -3.03
N THR A 213 -5.94 -36.60 -4.31
CA THR A 213 -6.62 -37.65 -5.08
C THR A 213 -6.60 -39.02 -4.40
N ARG A 214 -5.58 -39.28 -3.59
CA ARG A 214 -5.37 -40.55 -2.87
C ARG A 214 -5.98 -40.61 -1.46
N GLY A 215 -6.44 -39.50 -0.88
CA GLY A 215 -6.87 -39.48 0.53
C GLY A 215 -6.64 -38.15 1.26
N LYS A 216 -6.93 -38.14 2.57
CA LYS A 216 -6.80 -36.94 3.41
C LYS A 216 -5.32 -36.72 3.77
N VAL A 217 -4.83 -35.49 3.62
CA VAL A 217 -3.46 -35.10 4.03
C VAL A 217 -3.48 -34.52 5.44
N GLY A 218 -4.48 -33.70 5.75
CA GLY A 218 -4.60 -33.08 7.06
C GLY A 218 -5.71 -32.04 7.11
N THR A 219 -5.71 -31.26 8.17
CA THR A 219 -6.64 -30.13 8.34
C THR A 219 -5.84 -28.86 8.54
N PHE A 220 -6.29 -27.77 7.91
CA PHE A 220 -5.75 -26.44 8.09
C PHE A 220 -6.75 -25.58 8.85
N CYS A 221 -6.27 -24.78 9.79
CA CYS A 221 -7.13 -23.82 10.46
C CYS A 221 -6.53 -22.42 10.54
N ILE A 222 -7.43 -21.44 10.45
CA ILE A 222 -7.11 -20.01 10.49
C ILE A 222 -8.20 -19.28 11.28
N PHE A 223 -7.80 -18.34 12.13
CA PHE A 223 -8.73 -17.65 13.04
C PHE A 223 -9.31 -16.36 12.45
N LYS A 224 -8.77 -15.87 11.33
CA LYS A 224 -9.18 -14.63 10.67
C LYS A 224 -8.97 -14.75 9.17
N THR A 225 -9.83 -14.09 8.41
CA THR A 225 -9.69 -13.93 6.95
C THR A 225 -9.54 -12.45 6.55
N VAL A 226 -9.66 -11.55 7.53
CA VAL A 226 -9.49 -10.11 7.39
C VAL A 226 -8.36 -9.67 8.30
N TYR A 227 -7.34 -9.07 7.71
CA TYR A 227 -6.12 -8.60 8.38
C TYR A 227 -5.90 -7.13 8.06
N LYS A 228 -5.13 -6.42 8.89
CA LYS A 228 -4.59 -5.08 8.54
C LYS A 228 -3.12 -5.18 8.12
N ILE A 229 -2.67 -4.21 7.35
CA ILE A 229 -1.25 -4.06 7.03
C ILE A 229 -0.42 -3.96 8.32
N GLY A 230 0.65 -4.76 8.41
CA GLY A 230 1.49 -4.88 9.61
C GLY A 230 1.04 -5.96 10.61
N GLU A 231 -0.06 -6.67 10.36
CA GLU A 231 -0.38 -7.90 11.11
C GLU A 231 0.32 -9.12 10.53
N ASP A 232 0.42 -10.16 11.37
CA ASP A 232 0.90 -11.47 11.00
C ASP A 232 -0.26 -12.42 10.72
N VAL A 233 -0.20 -13.10 9.58
CA VAL A 233 -1.14 -14.17 9.22
C VAL A 233 -0.65 -15.46 9.83
N ILE A 234 -1.37 -15.94 10.84
CA ILE A 234 -1.05 -17.17 11.57
C ILE A 234 -2.05 -18.25 11.18
N GLY A 235 -1.53 -19.40 10.79
CA GLY A 235 -2.32 -20.60 10.49
C GLY A 235 -1.66 -21.84 11.05
N THR A 236 -2.45 -22.85 11.38
CA THR A 236 -1.96 -24.13 11.90
C THR A 236 -2.45 -25.29 11.05
N PHE A 237 -1.59 -26.29 10.91
CA PHE A 237 -1.86 -27.54 10.23
C PHE A 237 -1.88 -28.67 11.25
N ASN A 238 -2.85 -29.55 11.13
CA ASN A 238 -2.90 -30.81 11.85
C ASN A 238 -2.90 -31.96 10.85
N PHE A 239 -1.81 -32.73 10.83
CA PHE A 239 -1.58 -33.88 9.97
C PHE A 239 -1.85 -35.21 10.70
N SER A 240 -2.24 -35.18 11.98
CA SER A 240 -2.48 -36.38 12.80
C SER A 240 -3.56 -37.30 12.24
N GLU A 241 -4.53 -36.75 11.52
CA GLU A 241 -5.64 -37.47 10.89
C GLU A 241 -5.45 -37.65 9.38
N GLY A 242 -4.22 -37.53 8.88
CA GLY A 242 -3.91 -37.69 7.46
C GLY A 242 -3.60 -39.15 7.11
N ASP A 243 -4.24 -39.66 6.06
CA ASP A 243 -3.94 -40.97 5.46
C ASP A 243 -2.62 -40.91 4.67
N ILE A 244 -2.31 -39.74 4.09
CA ILE A 244 -1.13 -39.50 3.26
C ILE A 244 -0.13 -38.62 4.03
N PRO A 245 1.14 -39.03 4.16
CA PRO A 245 2.13 -38.22 4.82
C PRO A 245 2.51 -37.01 3.96
N CYS A 246 2.44 -35.82 4.56
CA CYS A 246 2.94 -34.59 3.99
C CYS A 246 4.45 -34.49 4.23
N LEU A 247 5.23 -34.44 3.16
CA LEU A 247 6.69 -34.35 3.21
C LEU A 247 7.14 -32.92 3.48
N GLN A 248 6.50 -31.97 2.80
CA GLN A 248 6.84 -30.56 2.89
C GLN A 248 5.60 -29.73 2.53
N PHE A 249 5.45 -28.57 3.17
CA PHE A 249 4.52 -27.55 2.69
C PHE A 249 5.23 -26.21 2.53
N SER A 250 4.69 -25.37 1.66
CA SER A 250 5.05 -23.96 1.57
C SER A 250 3.80 -23.11 1.54
N VAL A 251 3.83 -22.00 2.30
CA VAL A 251 2.76 -21.00 2.31
C VAL A 251 3.35 -19.67 1.87
N SER A 252 2.77 -19.07 0.84
CA SER A 252 3.19 -17.79 0.29
C SER A 252 2.05 -16.78 0.40
N LEU A 253 2.34 -15.63 1.02
CA LEU A 253 1.45 -14.48 1.04
C LEU A 253 1.62 -13.71 -0.27
N GLN A 254 0.57 -13.71 -1.11
CA GLN A 254 0.62 -13.18 -2.46
C GLN A 254 -0.47 -12.13 -2.70
N THR A 255 -0.15 -11.18 -3.57
CA THR A 255 -1.14 -10.29 -4.19
C THR A 255 -1.37 -10.68 -5.64
N GLU A 256 -2.63 -10.71 -6.03
CA GLU A 256 -3.12 -10.97 -7.37
C GLU A 256 -3.58 -9.65 -8.00
N GLU A 257 -2.84 -9.19 -9.00
CA GLU A 257 -3.16 -8.02 -9.81
C GLU A 257 -3.85 -8.50 -11.11
N SER A 258 -5.13 -8.19 -11.23
CA SER A 258 -5.99 -8.52 -12.37
C SER A 258 -6.43 -7.26 -13.10
N ILE A 259 -6.36 -7.27 -14.44
CA ILE A 259 -6.79 -6.16 -15.29
C ILE A 259 -8.25 -6.42 -15.70
N GLN A 260 -9.10 -5.40 -15.62
CA GLN A 260 -10.49 -5.49 -16.07
C GLN A 260 -10.55 -5.82 -17.56
N GLU A 261 -11.48 -6.68 -17.97
CA GLU A 261 -11.54 -7.25 -19.34
C GLU A 261 -11.58 -6.17 -20.44
N GLU A 262 -12.22 -5.04 -20.18
CA GLU A 262 -12.34 -3.89 -21.08
C GLU A 262 -11.00 -3.24 -21.42
N PHE A 263 -10.04 -3.28 -20.49
CA PHE A 263 -8.73 -2.66 -20.61
C PHE A 263 -7.60 -3.68 -20.82
N GLN A 264 -7.93 -4.96 -21.02
CA GLN A 264 -6.95 -5.99 -21.32
C GLN A 264 -6.45 -5.85 -22.76
N ARG A 265 -5.12 -5.85 -22.94
CA ARG A 265 -4.54 -5.79 -24.29
C ARG A 265 -4.69 -7.09 -25.07
N ARG A 266 -4.76 -8.23 -24.37
CA ARG A 266 -5.11 -9.54 -24.95
C ARG A 266 -6.16 -10.19 -24.05
N ARG A 267 -7.24 -10.70 -24.64
CA ARG A 267 -8.27 -11.42 -23.88
C ARG A 267 -7.66 -12.64 -23.19
N GLY A 268 -7.96 -12.81 -21.91
CA GLY A 268 -7.43 -13.93 -21.12
C GLY A 268 -5.96 -13.74 -20.71
N GLN A 269 -5.50 -12.50 -20.56
CA GLN A 269 -4.18 -12.23 -20.00
C GLN A 269 -4.03 -12.85 -18.60
N PRO A 270 -2.89 -13.50 -18.31
CA PRO A 270 -2.67 -14.07 -16.99
C PRO A 270 -2.61 -12.96 -15.95
N VAL A 271 -3.21 -13.24 -14.79
CA VAL A 271 -3.09 -12.38 -13.60
C VAL A 271 -1.65 -12.31 -13.15
N SER A 272 -1.27 -11.16 -12.59
CA SER A 272 0.09 -10.90 -12.15
C SER A 272 0.19 -11.16 -10.66
N PHE A 273 1.09 -12.06 -10.25
CA PHE A 273 1.32 -12.37 -8.85
C PHE A 273 2.56 -11.65 -8.32
N SER A 274 2.48 -11.16 -7.08
CA SER A 274 3.64 -10.68 -6.33
C SER A 274 3.64 -11.30 -4.94
N THR A 275 4.73 -11.97 -4.58
CA THR A 275 4.91 -12.62 -3.28
C THR A 275 5.55 -11.65 -2.29
N HIS A 276 4.94 -11.50 -1.11
CA HIS A 276 5.40 -10.58 -0.07
C HIS A 276 6.14 -11.30 1.07
N ALA A 277 5.69 -12.50 1.43
CA ALA A 277 6.31 -13.35 2.43
C ALA A 277 6.12 -14.82 2.05
N ARG A 278 7.07 -15.68 2.41
CA ARG A 278 7.01 -17.13 2.18
C ARG A 278 7.51 -17.86 3.42
N HIS A 279 6.81 -18.93 3.78
CA HIS A 279 7.20 -19.89 4.80
C HIS A 279 7.26 -21.28 4.16
N GLN A 280 8.21 -22.09 4.57
CA GLN A 280 8.43 -23.44 4.05
C GLN A 280 8.97 -24.31 5.17
N GLU A 281 8.37 -25.49 5.33
CA GLU A 281 8.74 -26.43 6.39
C GLU A 281 8.64 -27.87 5.86
N ALA A 282 9.57 -28.72 6.26
CA ALA A 282 9.52 -30.16 6.04
C ALA A 282 8.73 -30.82 7.20
N CYS A 283 7.69 -31.59 6.88
CA CYS A 283 6.66 -32.00 7.83
C CYS A 283 6.50 -33.52 7.93
N LEU A 284 7.45 -34.26 7.37
CA LEU A 284 7.46 -35.71 7.48
C LEU A 284 7.41 -36.13 8.98
N HIS A 285 6.47 -37.00 9.34
CA HIS A 285 6.19 -37.45 10.72
C HIS A 285 5.81 -36.35 11.74
N THR A 286 5.42 -35.16 11.27
CA THR A 286 4.99 -34.08 12.16
C THR A 286 3.48 -34.11 12.34
N ALA A 287 3.00 -34.25 13.58
CA ALA A 287 1.56 -34.30 13.89
C ALA A 287 0.87 -32.93 13.70
N GLN A 288 1.56 -31.85 14.05
CA GLN A 288 1.04 -30.48 13.98
C GLN A 288 2.16 -29.51 13.62
N SER A 289 1.87 -28.55 12.74
CA SER A 289 2.77 -27.45 12.39
C SER A 289 2.01 -26.11 12.36
N SER A 290 2.73 -25.01 12.37
CA SER A 290 2.17 -23.66 12.29
C SER A 290 3.09 -22.73 11.51
N PHE A 291 2.51 -21.73 10.85
CA PHE A 291 3.27 -20.66 10.21
C PHE A 291 2.81 -19.29 10.70
N SER A 292 3.71 -18.32 10.55
CA SER A 292 3.42 -16.89 10.71
C SER A 292 4.01 -16.14 9.52
N LEU A 293 3.14 -15.44 8.76
CA LEU A 293 3.54 -14.65 7.60
C LEU A 293 3.26 -13.16 7.87
N PRO A 294 4.30 -12.32 8.01
CA PRO A 294 4.11 -10.90 8.27
C PRO A 294 3.61 -10.16 7.02
N ILE A 295 2.59 -9.33 7.16
CA ILE A 295 2.11 -8.43 6.11
C ILE A 295 2.96 -7.14 6.11
N PRO A 296 3.78 -6.86 5.09
CA PRO A 296 4.70 -5.72 5.14
C PRO A 296 3.97 -4.37 5.18
N LEU A 297 4.44 -3.44 6.01
CA LEU A 297 3.90 -2.08 6.13
C LEU A 297 3.98 -1.25 4.84
N SER A 298 4.90 -1.60 3.94
CA SER A 298 5.07 -1.01 2.60
C SER A 298 4.05 -1.51 1.57
N SER A 299 3.33 -2.60 1.85
CA SER A 299 2.38 -3.22 0.92
C SER A 299 1.09 -2.42 0.79
N THR A 300 0.43 -2.50 -0.36
CA THR A 300 -0.83 -1.80 -0.61
C THR A 300 -2.01 -2.70 -0.24
N PRO A 301 -3.05 -2.20 0.46
CA PRO A 301 -4.22 -3.01 0.78
C PRO A 301 -4.96 -3.44 -0.49
N GLY A 302 -5.87 -4.40 -0.37
CA GLY A 302 -6.70 -4.80 -1.50
C GLY A 302 -7.57 -3.62 -1.98
N PHE A 303 -7.60 -3.38 -3.28
CA PHE A 303 -8.40 -2.30 -3.88
C PHE A 303 -8.86 -2.69 -5.29
N THR A 304 -9.92 -2.03 -5.75
CA THR A 304 -10.45 -2.20 -7.09
C THR A 304 -10.70 -0.84 -7.71
N THR A 305 -10.16 -0.62 -8.92
CA THR A 305 -10.50 0.52 -9.77
C THR A 305 -11.19 0.03 -11.04
N ASN A 306 -11.59 0.98 -11.88
CA ASN A 306 -12.09 0.73 -13.24
C ASN A 306 -11.11 -0.01 -14.15
N ILE A 307 -9.80 -0.01 -13.85
CA ILE A 307 -8.78 -0.61 -14.72
C ILE A 307 -8.17 -1.87 -14.09
N VAL A 308 -7.91 -1.86 -12.79
CA VAL A 308 -7.19 -2.94 -12.10
C VAL A 308 -7.90 -3.35 -10.81
N SER A 309 -7.82 -4.63 -10.45
CA SER A 309 -8.19 -5.13 -9.13
C SER A 309 -7.00 -5.84 -8.50
N LEU A 310 -6.65 -5.42 -7.29
CA LEU A 310 -5.63 -6.04 -6.45
C LEU A 310 -6.30 -6.82 -5.32
N LYS A 311 -6.12 -8.14 -5.30
CA LYS A 311 -6.63 -9.04 -4.25
C LYS A 311 -5.47 -9.70 -3.51
N TRP A 312 -5.72 -10.13 -2.27
CA TRP A 312 -4.75 -10.84 -1.45
C TRP A 312 -5.14 -12.31 -1.33
N ARG A 313 -4.16 -13.20 -1.35
CA ARG A 313 -4.35 -14.65 -1.19
C ARG A 313 -3.17 -15.30 -0.47
N LEU A 314 -3.47 -16.38 0.23
CA LEU A 314 -2.47 -17.34 0.68
C LEU A 314 -2.40 -18.46 -0.36
N HIS A 315 -1.21 -18.65 -0.92
CA HIS A 315 -0.92 -19.73 -1.84
C HIS A 315 -0.19 -20.83 -1.09
N PHE A 316 -0.80 -22.01 -1.05
CA PHE A 316 -0.25 -23.20 -0.42
C PHE A 316 0.26 -24.14 -1.50
N GLU A 317 1.46 -24.68 -1.29
CA GLU A 317 2.05 -25.74 -2.10
C GLU A 317 2.37 -26.90 -1.17
N PHE A 318 1.82 -28.08 -1.44
CA PHE A 318 2.05 -29.28 -0.64
C PHE A 318 2.80 -30.31 -1.46
N VAL A 319 3.72 -30.99 -0.80
CA VAL A 319 4.52 -32.08 -1.33
C VAL A 319 4.19 -33.30 -0.49
N THR A 320 3.53 -34.28 -1.08
CA THR A 320 3.00 -35.48 -0.40
C THR A 320 3.63 -36.75 -0.95
N SER A 321 3.72 -37.79 -0.12
CA SER A 321 4.23 -39.09 -0.57
C SER A 321 3.30 -39.75 -1.60
N GLY A 322 3.91 -40.36 -2.61
CA GLY A 322 3.31 -41.31 -3.55
C GLY A 322 2.81 -42.59 -2.86
N GLU A 323 3.55 -43.02 -1.85
CA GLU A 323 3.28 -44.24 -1.09
C GLU A 323 2.44 -43.94 0.16
N SER A 324 1.43 -44.77 0.42
CA SER A 324 0.66 -44.76 1.66
C SER A 324 1.55 -45.09 2.86
N ALA A 325 1.29 -44.50 4.02
CA ALA A 325 2.12 -44.60 5.23
C ALA A 325 2.45 -46.04 5.71
N GLU A 326 1.75 -47.05 5.22
CA GLU A 326 1.97 -48.46 5.55
C GLU A 326 3.31 -49.04 5.02
N THR A 327 3.96 -48.42 4.03
CA THR A 327 5.17 -48.99 3.41
C THR A 327 6.47 -48.74 4.20
N CYS A 328 6.46 -47.82 5.19
CA CYS A 328 7.61 -47.59 6.08
C CYS A 328 7.68 -48.55 7.29
N LEU A 329 6.73 -49.48 7.44
CA LEU A 329 6.80 -50.53 8.44
C LEU A 329 7.71 -51.65 7.94
N VAL A 330 8.95 -51.64 8.42
CA VAL A 330 9.93 -52.73 8.51
C VAL A 330 9.48 -54.03 7.83
N ARG A 331 10.05 -54.37 6.65
CA ARG A 331 10.10 -55.78 6.20
C ARG A 331 10.83 -56.57 7.28
N GLY A 332 10.09 -57.51 7.90
CA GLY A 332 10.39 -58.05 9.22
C GLY A 332 11.76 -58.71 9.44
N SER A 333 12.08 -58.80 10.73
CA SER A 333 13.00 -59.74 11.38
C SER A 333 14.45 -59.75 10.90
N GLN A 334 15.28 -58.81 11.36
CA GLN A 334 16.73 -59.05 11.47
C GLN A 334 17.28 -58.53 12.79
N SER A 335 18.05 -59.40 13.46
CA SER A 335 18.54 -59.27 14.83
C SER A 335 19.91 -58.56 14.94
N GLU A 336 20.17 -57.60 14.06
CA GLU A 336 21.40 -56.79 14.08
C GLU A 336 21.04 -55.30 14.10
N ALA A 337 21.93 -54.48 14.67
CA ALA A 337 21.73 -53.05 14.84
C ALA A 337 21.34 -52.37 13.50
N VAL A 338 20.05 -52.07 13.35
CA VAL A 338 19.51 -51.39 12.17
C VAL A 338 19.95 -49.93 12.22
N THR A 339 20.83 -49.54 11.29
CA THR A 339 21.14 -48.14 11.06
C THR A 339 20.03 -47.57 10.18
N TRP A 340 19.23 -46.66 10.74
CA TRP A 340 18.18 -45.98 9.98
C TRP A 340 18.83 -45.04 8.96
N THR A 341 18.61 -45.31 7.67
CA THR A 341 19.01 -44.42 6.58
C THR A 341 17.78 -43.76 5.98
N GLY A 342 17.92 -42.51 5.51
CA GLY A 342 16.88 -41.87 4.73
C GLY A 342 16.65 -42.60 3.41
N VAL A 343 15.42 -42.61 2.92
CA VAL A 343 15.07 -43.21 1.63
C VAL A 343 15.78 -42.45 0.50
N GLU A 344 16.49 -43.14 -0.39
CA GLU A 344 17.27 -42.52 -1.48
C GLU A 344 16.39 -41.96 -2.61
N GLN A 345 15.23 -42.60 -2.87
CA GLN A 345 14.24 -42.16 -3.86
C GLN A 345 12.83 -42.42 -3.32
N MET A 346 11.99 -41.39 -3.35
CA MET A 346 10.59 -41.46 -2.91
C MET A 346 9.71 -40.85 -4.00
N GLU A 347 8.61 -41.51 -4.33
CA GLU A 347 7.61 -40.93 -5.23
C GLU A 347 6.86 -39.81 -4.52
N VAL A 348 6.58 -38.72 -5.24
CA VAL A 348 6.07 -37.49 -4.67
C VAL A 348 5.00 -36.89 -5.57
N ASP A 349 3.89 -36.46 -4.96
CA ASP A 349 2.87 -35.65 -5.59
C ASP A 349 2.90 -34.23 -5.04
N THR A 350 2.80 -33.25 -5.94
CA THR A 350 2.67 -31.84 -5.59
C THR A 350 1.30 -31.32 -6.01
N PHE A 351 0.63 -30.61 -5.11
CA PHE A 351 -0.59 -29.88 -5.43
C PHE A 351 -0.60 -28.52 -4.75
N SER A 352 -1.41 -27.60 -5.28
CA SER A 352 -1.55 -26.26 -4.74
C SER A 352 -2.98 -25.93 -4.35
N TRP A 353 -3.10 -25.03 -3.38
CA TRP A 353 -4.38 -24.54 -2.88
C TRP A 353 -4.29 -23.05 -2.64
N ASP A 354 -5.36 -22.31 -2.95
CA ASP A 354 -5.42 -20.87 -2.78
C ASP A 354 -6.55 -20.48 -1.83
N LEU A 355 -6.21 -19.70 -0.80
CA LEU A 355 -7.20 -19.14 0.13
C LEU A 355 -7.21 -17.59 0.01
N PRO A 356 -8.30 -16.99 -0.50
CA PRO A 356 -8.42 -15.54 -0.55
C PRO A 356 -8.53 -14.95 0.86
N ILE A 357 -7.80 -13.84 1.09
CA ILE A 357 -7.86 -13.07 2.32
C ILE A 357 -8.08 -11.59 2.00
N LYS A 358 -8.62 -10.83 2.96
CA LYS A 358 -8.77 -9.37 2.83
C LYS A 358 -7.72 -8.68 3.68
N VAL A 359 -6.99 -7.76 3.08
CA VAL A 359 -6.00 -6.93 3.78
C VAL A 359 -6.44 -5.47 3.70
N LEU A 360 -6.69 -4.90 4.88
CA LEU A 360 -7.12 -3.52 5.10
C LEU A 360 -5.89 -2.60 5.32
N PRO A 361 -6.04 -1.29 5.07
CA PRO A 361 -5.00 -0.31 5.41
C PRO A 361 -4.70 -0.28 6.91
N THR A 362 -3.62 0.40 7.26
CA THR A 362 -3.22 0.67 8.64
C THR A 362 -3.25 2.17 8.91
N ASN A 363 -2.97 2.56 10.15
CA ASN A 363 -2.86 3.97 10.52
C ASN A 363 -1.72 4.64 9.71
N PRO A 364 -1.96 5.81 9.08
CA PRO A 364 -0.97 6.50 8.25
C PRO A 364 0.33 6.84 9.01
N ILE A 365 0.26 7.07 10.32
CA ILE A 365 1.43 7.33 11.17
C ILE A 365 2.32 6.07 11.25
N LEU A 366 1.72 4.89 11.43
CA LEU A 366 2.46 3.63 11.47
C LEU A 366 3.12 3.31 10.11
N ALA A 367 2.39 3.55 9.02
CA ALA A 367 2.91 3.37 7.67
C ALA A 367 4.04 4.37 7.33
N SER A 368 4.04 5.55 7.97
CA SER A 368 5.07 6.58 7.76
C SER A 368 6.45 6.16 8.27
N TYR A 369 6.54 5.35 9.32
CA TYR A 369 7.84 4.89 9.86
C TYR A 369 8.64 4.02 8.90
N VAL A 370 7.98 3.33 7.97
CA VAL A 370 8.62 2.43 6.99
C VAL A 370 8.62 3.07 5.58
N SER A 371 8.14 4.31 5.46
CA SER A 371 8.11 5.00 4.18
C SER A 371 9.52 5.37 3.73
N GLN A 372 9.82 5.11 2.45
CA GLN A 372 11.08 5.53 1.80
C GLN A 372 11.07 7.02 1.42
N PHE A 373 9.93 7.71 1.57
CA PHE A 373 9.81 9.11 1.21
C PHE A 373 10.28 10.02 2.33
N SER A 374 11.12 11.00 1.98
CA SER A 374 11.49 12.06 2.92
C SER A 374 10.30 12.98 3.17
N SER A 375 10.02 13.25 4.45
CA SER A 375 9.05 14.26 4.87
C SER A 375 9.54 15.68 4.61
N THR A 376 10.85 15.87 4.39
CA THR A 376 11.47 17.17 4.12
C THR A 376 12.21 17.13 2.78
N ASN A 377 11.89 18.04 1.87
CA ASN A 377 12.60 18.17 0.59
C ASN A 377 12.97 19.64 0.38
N SER A 378 14.14 19.90 -0.19
CA SER A 378 14.57 21.25 -0.53
C SER A 378 15.04 21.37 -1.98
N ILE A 379 14.90 22.57 -2.52
CA ILE A 379 15.50 22.97 -3.79
C ILE A 379 16.06 24.37 -3.62
N ALA A 380 17.12 24.67 -4.36
CA ALA A 380 17.73 25.98 -4.35
C ALA A 380 17.50 26.64 -5.72
N ILE A 381 16.90 27.84 -5.71
CA ILE A 381 16.38 28.51 -6.90
C ILE A 381 17.21 29.71 -7.37
#